data_AF-A0A1V5B9C0-F1
#
_entry.id   AF-A0A1V5B9C0-F1
#
_cell.length_a   1.000
_cell.length_b   1.000
_cell.length_c   1.000
_cell.angle_alpha   90.00
_cell.angle_beta   90.00
_cell.angle_gamma   90.00
#
_symmetry.space_group_name_H-M   'P 1'
#
loop_
_entity.id
_entity.type
_entity.pdbx_description
1 polymer ?
#
loop_
_entity_poly.entity_id
_entity_poly.type
_entity_poly.pdbx_seq_one_letter_code
_entity_poly.pdbx_strand_id
1 'polypeptide(L)'
;MNHQDRAFSFQEIESKEDLVAAMFNHKWPLCYSFFHRKLLYLNDSMSEDSPEYAIVIIDKTEGRFGVYGHEVGRINATSMQASEALDLIDEVSAGQYRIKDPVKVVVEPKWHHCCRFCGLEEID
;
A
#
# COMPACT_ATOMS: atom_id res chain seq x y z
N MET A 1 -6.62 6.33 5.94
CA MET A 1 -5.18 6.04 6.06
C MET A 1 -4.59 6.77 7.25
N ASN A 2 -3.91 6.04 8.13
CA ASN A 2 -3.32 6.55 9.37
C ASN A 2 -1.97 7.26 9.14
N HIS A 3 -1.20 6.83 8.13
CA HIS A 3 0.18 7.28 7.94
C HIS A 3 0.43 7.93 6.57
N GLN A 4 -0.23 9.06 6.32
CA GLN A 4 -0.07 9.82 5.07
C GLN A 4 1.26 10.59 4.98
N ASP A 5 1.97 10.72 6.10
CA ASP A 5 3.27 11.35 6.24
C ASP A 5 4.44 10.43 5.85
N ARG A 6 4.20 9.13 5.66
CA ARG A 6 5.23 8.17 5.25
C ARG A 6 5.54 8.26 3.76
N ALA A 7 6.82 8.10 3.43
CA ALA A 7 7.25 7.76 2.08
C ALA A 7 7.28 6.24 1.91
N PHE A 8 6.61 5.73 0.87
CA PHE A 8 6.52 4.31 0.58
C PHE A 8 7.44 3.91 -0.56
N SER A 9 8.19 2.82 -0.39
CA SER A 9 8.74 2.09 -1.55
C SER A 9 7.70 1.09 -2.03
N PHE A 10 7.54 0.90 -3.33
CA PHE A 10 6.67 -0.14 -3.87
C PHE A 10 7.42 -1.16 -4.71
N GLN A 11 6.94 -2.40 -4.65
CA GLN A 11 7.25 -3.45 -5.60
C GLN A 11 6.04 -3.73 -6.49
N GLU A 12 6.24 -3.79 -7.80
CA GLU A 12 5.21 -4.25 -8.72
C GLU A 12 5.06 -5.77 -8.62
N ILE A 13 3.82 -6.25 -8.48
CA ILE A 13 3.47 -7.66 -8.44
C ILE A 13 2.38 -7.93 -9.48
N GLU A 14 2.65 -8.85 -10.40
CA GLU A 14 1.78 -9.12 -11.55
C GLU A 14 0.58 -10.01 -11.19
N SER A 15 0.76 -10.98 -10.31
CA SER A 15 -0.29 -11.90 -9.86
C SER A 15 -0.95 -11.42 -8.58
N LYS A 16 -2.27 -11.55 -8.54
CA LYS A 16 -3.08 -11.26 -7.35
C LYS A 16 -2.78 -12.27 -6.23
N GLU A 17 -2.54 -13.53 -6.59
CA GLU A 17 -2.19 -14.60 -5.67
C GLU A 17 -0.83 -14.36 -5.03
N ASP A 18 0.16 -13.93 -5.82
CA ASP A 18 1.49 -13.55 -5.32
C ASP A 18 1.41 -12.31 -4.41
N LEU A 19 0.55 -11.35 -4.73
CA LEU A 19 0.32 -10.17 -3.90
C LEU A 19 -0.22 -10.56 -2.51
N VAL A 20 -1.25 -11.41 -2.49
CA VAL A 20 -1.82 -11.91 -1.23
C VAL A 20 -0.80 -12.76 -0.47
N ALA A 21 -0.06 -13.64 -1.16
CA ALA A 21 1.01 -14.41 -0.53
C ALA A 21 2.08 -13.49 0.10
N ALA A 22 2.48 -12.42 -0.61
CA ALA A 22 3.43 -11.44 -0.10
C ALA A 22 2.90 -10.73 1.16
N MET A 23 1.62 -10.34 1.18
CA MET A 23 1.02 -9.64 2.32
C MET A 23 0.85 -10.52 3.57
N PHE A 24 0.53 -11.80 3.38
CA PHE A 24 0.14 -12.70 4.47
C PHE A 24 1.29 -13.55 5.01
N ASN A 25 2.28 -13.89 4.17
CA ASN A 25 3.32 -14.86 4.54
C ASN A 25 4.67 -14.21 4.84
N HIS A 26 4.81 -12.90 4.65
CA HIS A 26 6.06 -12.17 4.83
C HIS A 26 5.90 -10.97 5.76
N LYS A 27 6.95 -10.72 6.55
CA LYS A 27 7.07 -9.52 7.38
C LYS A 27 7.81 -8.45 6.58
N TRP A 28 7.16 -7.33 6.33
CA TRP A 28 7.73 -6.21 5.56
C TRP A 28 7.96 -4.98 6.44
N PRO A 29 8.95 -4.15 6.11
CA PRO A 29 9.08 -2.83 6.70
C PRO A 29 7.81 -2.00 6.54
N LEU A 30 7.54 -1.10 7.50
CA LEU A 30 6.37 -0.22 7.50
C LEU A 30 6.28 0.75 6.31
N CYS A 31 7.40 1.03 5.64
CA CYS A 31 7.45 1.84 4.41
C CYS A 31 7.31 1.00 3.13
N TYR A 32 7.16 -0.32 3.24
CA TYR A 32 7.02 -1.18 2.07
C TYR A 32 5.58 -1.17 1.56
N SER A 33 5.41 -1.31 0.26
CA SER A 33 4.10 -1.32 -0.38
C SER A 33 4.16 -2.12 -1.68
N PHE A 34 2.99 -2.35 -2.27
CA PHE A 34 2.87 -3.08 -3.52
C PHE A 34 2.09 -2.28 -4.54
N PHE A 35 2.37 -2.55 -5.81
CA PHE A 35 1.60 -2.05 -6.94
C PHE A 35 1.09 -3.22 -7.77
N HIS A 36 -0.23 -3.28 -7.99
CA HIS A 36 -0.86 -4.31 -8.80
C HIS A 36 -2.02 -3.71 -9.59
N ARG A 37 -2.02 -3.92 -10.92
CA ARG A 37 -3.11 -3.50 -11.84
C ARG A 37 -3.65 -2.08 -11.58
N LYS A 38 -2.75 -1.11 -11.40
CA LYS A 38 -3.04 0.32 -11.15
C LYS A 38 -3.49 0.68 -9.73
N LEU A 39 -3.52 -0.28 -8.82
CA LEU A 39 -3.80 -0.06 -7.40
C LEU A 39 -2.50 -0.09 -6.61
N LEU A 40 -2.41 0.82 -5.64
CA LEU A 40 -1.37 0.82 -4.62
C LEU A 40 -1.88 0.12 -3.37
N TYR A 41 -1.03 -0.67 -2.74
CA TYR A 41 -1.31 -1.37 -1.49
C TYR A 41 -0.27 -0.92 -0.48
N LEU A 42 -0.60 0.15 0.24
CA LEU A 42 0.30 0.86 1.11
C LEU A 42 0.25 0.25 2.51
N ASN A 43 1.39 -0.15 3.06
CA ASN A 43 1.48 -0.71 4.41
C ASN A 43 1.18 0.37 5.46
N ASP A 44 -0.08 0.46 5.86
CA ASP A 44 -0.60 1.46 6.80
C ASP A 44 -0.59 0.95 8.25
N SER A 45 0.23 -0.06 8.52
CA SER A 45 0.32 -0.71 9.83
C SER A 45 0.98 0.18 10.88
N MET A 46 0.59 -0.04 12.13
CA MET A 46 1.30 0.47 13.31
C MET A 46 2.52 -0.38 13.67
N SER A 47 2.52 -1.67 13.31
CA SER A 47 3.57 -2.64 13.61
C SER A 47 3.77 -3.61 12.46
N GLU A 48 5.02 -4.03 12.23
CA GLU A 48 5.35 -5.06 11.24
C GLU A 48 4.81 -6.44 11.63
N ASP A 49 4.47 -6.66 12.91
CA ASP A 49 3.86 -7.91 13.40
C ASP A 49 2.33 -7.93 13.20
N SER A 50 1.74 -6.85 12.72
CA SER A 50 0.30 -6.76 12.46
C SER A 50 0.03 -6.02 11.15
N PRO A 51 0.38 -6.66 10.01
CA PRO A 51 0.31 -6.02 8.70
C PRO A 51 -1.11 -5.70 8.25
N GLU A 52 -1.30 -4.45 7.87
CA GLU A 52 -2.52 -3.84 7.35
C GLU A 52 -2.18 -2.94 6.15
N TYR A 53 -2.90 -3.13 5.04
CA TYR A 53 -2.64 -2.46 3.78
C TYR A 53 -3.85 -1.65 3.35
N ALA A 54 -3.65 -0.35 3.12
CA ALA A 54 -4.64 0.51 2.47
C ALA A 54 -4.56 0.33 0.95
N ILE A 55 -5.68 0.05 0.31
CA ILE A 55 -5.79 -0.05 -1.15
C ILE A 55 -6.14 1.34 -1.69
N VAL A 56 -5.30 1.88 -2.56
CA VAL A 56 -5.39 3.25 -3.06
C VAL A 56 -5.48 3.26 -4.58
N ILE A 57 -6.49 3.95 -5.12
CA ILE A 57 -6.54 4.33 -6.54
C ILE A 57 -5.70 5.59 -6.73
N ILE A 58 -4.96 5.67 -7.84
CA ILE A 58 -4.19 6.86 -8.20
C ILE A 58 -5.06 7.73 -9.12
N ASP A 59 -5.43 8.93 -8.66
CA ASP A 59 -6.15 9.89 -9.51
C ASP A 59 -5.18 10.73 -10.32
N LYS A 60 -4.10 11.19 -9.68
CA LYS A 60 -3.02 11.94 -10.31
C LYS A 60 -1.71 11.78 -9.56
N THR A 61 -0.62 12.06 -10.27
CA THR A 61 0.72 12.18 -9.70
C THR A 61 1.17 13.64 -9.66
N GLU A 62 2.04 13.98 -8.72
CA GLU A 62 2.65 15.31 -8.57
C GLU A 62 4.15 15.17 -8.32
N GLY A 63 4.95 15.95 -9.05
CA GLY A 63 6.40 15.82 -8.99
C GLY A 63 6.85 14.42 -9.42
N ARG A 64 7.96 13.95 -8.85
CA ARG A 64 8.55 12.66 -9.23
C ARG A 64 7.84 11.46 -8.59
N PHE A 65 7.33 11.63 -7.36
CA PHE A 65 6.87 10.52 -6.51
C PHE A 65 5.58 10.81 -5.73
N GLY A 66 5.00 12.02 -5.85
CA GLY A 66 3.77 12.36 -5.17
C GLY A 66 2.56 11.68 -5.82
N VAL A 67 1.70 11.10 -5.00
CA VAL A 67 0.45 10.45 -5.40
C VAL A 67 -0.71 11.12 -4.68
N TYR A 68 -1.72 11.50 -5.47
CA TYR A 68 -3.03 11.89 -4.97
C TYR A 68 -4.04 10.83 -5.42
N GLY A 69 -4.83 10.36 -4.47
CA GLY A 69 -5.72 9.23 -4.70
C GLY A 69 -6.85 9.16 -3.70
N HIS A 70 -7.54 8.02 -3.71
CA HIS A 70 -8.52 7.67 -2.69
C HIS A 70 -8.25 6.27 -2.14
N GLU A 71 -8.37 6.10 -0.83
CA GLU A 71 -8.47 4.80 -0.20
C GLU A 71 -9.83 4.18 -0.55
N VAL A 72 -9.79 2.98 -1.10
CA VAL A 72 -10.97 2.27 -1.63
C VAL A 72 -11.25 0.94 -0.93
N GLY A 73 -10.30 0.46 -0.13
CA GLY A 73 -10.40 -0.77 0.63
C GLY A 73 -9.20 -0.97 1.55
N ARG A 74 -9.26 -1.99 2.41
CA ARG A 74 -8.21 -2.28 3.38
C ARG A 74 -8.11 -3.78 3.62
N ILE A 75 -6.88 -4.29 3.68
CA ILE A 75 -6.57 -5.70 3.95
C ILE A 75 -5.84 -5.76 5.28
N ASN A 76 -6.37 -6.50 6.26
CA ASN A 76 -5.67 -6.80 7.49
C ASN A 76 -5.28 -8.28 7.48
N ALA A 77 -3.99 -8.57 7.29
CA ALA A 77 -3.51 -9.94 7.11
C ALA A 77 -3.53 -10.78 8.41
N THR A 78 -3.78 -10.16 9.57
CA THR A 78 -3.93 -10.88 10.84
C THR A 78 -5.38 -11.25 11.17
N SER A 79 -6.36 -10.50 10.66
CA SER A 79 -7.77 -10.70 10.95
C SER A 79 -8.61 -11.21 9.77
N MET A 80 -8.08 -11.15 8.55
CA MET A 80 -8.74 -11.66 7.34
C MET A 80 -8.16 -13.02 6.94
N GLN A 81 -8.93 -13.78 6.18
CA GLN A 81 -8.44 -14.94 5.43
C GLN A 81 -7.88 -14.49 4.07
N ALA A 82 -6.89 -15.22 3.56
CA ALA A 82 -6.30 -14.93 2.25
C ALA A 82 -7.36 -14.92 1.12
N SER A 83 -8.37 -15.80 1.18
CA SER A 83 -9.48 -15.83 0.22
C SER A 83 -10.32 -14.54 0.26
N GLU A 84 -10.59 -14.01 1.46
CA GLU A 84 -11.33 -12.76 1.61
C GLU A 84 -10.55 -11.57 1.02
N ALA A 85 -9.22 -11.59 1.12
CA ALA A 85 -8.36 -10.59 0.47
C ALA A 85 -8.41 -10.71 -1.06
N LEU A 86 -8.40 -11.92 -1.62
CA LEU A 86 -8.54 -12.15 -3.06
C LEU A 86 -9.88 -11.61 -3.59
N ASP A 87 -10.98 -11.90 -2.88
CA ASP A 87 -12.32 -11.42 -3.22
C ASP A 87 -12.39 -9.89 -3.16
N LEU A 88 -11.83 -9.28 -2.11
CA LEU A 88 -11.77 -7.82 -1.97
C LEU A 88 -10.97 -7.17 -3.12
N ILE A 89 -9.85 -7.76 -3.53
CA ILE A 89 -9.07 -7.24 -4.65
C ILE A 89 -9.87 -7.29 -5.96
N ASP A 90 -10.67 -8.34 -6.18
CA ASP A 90 -11.56 -8.43 -7.34
C ASP A 90 -12.67 -7.37 -7.30
N GLU A 91 -13.34 -7.20 -6.15
CA GLU A 91 -14.37 -6.17 -5.95
C GLU A 91 -13.82 -4.77 -6.27
N VAL A 92 -12.68 -4.41 -5.67
CA VAL A 92 -12.06 -3.10 -5.86
C VAL A 92 -11.56 -2.93 -7.29
N SER A 93 -10.98 -3.96 -7.90
CA SER A 93 -10.55 -3.92 -9.31
C SER A 93 -11.73 -3.72 -10.27
N ALA A 94 -12.92 -4.21 -9.91
CA ALA A 94 -14.16 -3.99 -10.63
C ALA A 94 -14.81 -2.62 -10.36
N GLY A 95 -14.19 -1.77 -9.53
CA GLY A 95 -14.69 -0.43 -9.19
C GLY A 95 -15.71 -0.41 -8.06
N GLN A 96 -15.88 -1.50 -7.31
CA GLN A 96 -16.82 -1.59 -6.19
C GLN A 96 -16.10 -1.15 -4.91
N TYR A 97 -16.22 0.14 -4.59
CA TYR A 97 -15.52 0.74 -3.45
C TYR A 97 -16.45 0.90 -2.26
N ARG A 98 -15.97 0.49 -1.07
CA ARG A 98 -16.69 0.65 0.20
C ARG A 98 -16.32 1.95 0.92
N ILE A 99 -15.13 2.48 0.63
CA ILE A 99 -14.55 3.69 1.19
C ILE A 99 -14.11 4.58 0.02
N LYS A 100 -14.02 5.90 0.24
CA LYS A 100 -13.54 6.84 -0.78
C LYS A 100 -12.88 8.06 -0.14
N ASP A 101 -12.00 7.79 0.82
CA ASP A 101 -11.32 8.84 1.57
C ASP A 101 -10.10 9.34 0.80
N PRO A 102 -9.88 10.65 0.69
CA PRO A 102 -8.75 11.19 -0.05
C PRO A 102 -7.42 10.83 0.64
N VAL A 103 -6.42 10.51 -0.17
CA VAL A 103 -5.07 10.16 0.25
C VAL A 103 -4.06 11.00 -0.53
N LYS A 104 -3.06 11.55 0.18
CA LYS A 104 -1.87 12.15 -0.40
C LYS A 104 -0.63 11.52 0.21
N VAL A 105 0.22 10.89 -0.60
CA VAL A 105 1.42 10.16 -0.13
C VAL A 105 2.57 10.31 -1.13
N VAL A 106 3.78 9.93 -0.70
CA VAL A 106 4.96 9.77 -1.56
C VAL A 106 5.21 8.29 -1.80
N VAL A 107 5.37 7.88 -3.05
CA VAL A 107 5.53 6.48 -3.45
C VAL A 107 6.62 6.34 -4.51
N GLU A 108 7.62 5.52 -4.23
CA GLU A 108 8.83 5.38 -5.06
C GLU A 108 9.06 3.93 -5.52
N PRO A 109 9.53 3.70 -6.76
CA PRO A 109 9.70 2.35 -7.34
C PRO A 109 10.97 1.61 -6.88
N LYS A 110 11.71 2.14 -5.90
CA LYS A 110 12.96 1.52 -5.40
C LYS A 110 12.79 1.17 -3.94
N TRP A 111 13.37 0.06 -3.50
CA TRP A 111 13.36 -0.29 -2.09
C TRP A 111 14.39 0.56 -1.32
N HIS A 112 13.94 1.30 -0.31
CA HIS A 112 14.79 2.26 0.39
C HIS A 112 15.53 1.70 1.62
N HIS A 113 15.15 0.51 2.11
CA HIS A 113 15.79 -0.18 3.25
C HIS A 113 16.04 0.65 4.53
N CYS A 114 15.42 1.81 4.71
CA CYS A 114 15.60 2.66 5.88
C CYS A 114 14.26 2.91 6.56
N CYS A 115 14.18 2.65 7.86
CA CYS A 115 13.03 2.96 8.71
C CYS A 115 13.58 3.59 10.00
N ARG A 116 13.46 4.92 10.14
CA ARG A 116 12.55 5.66 11.04
C ARG A 116 11.55 6.53 10.27
N PHE A 117 10.95 5.94 9.22
CA PHE A 117 9.89 6.48 8.34
C PHE A 117 10.28 7.38 7.15
N CYS A 118 11.58 7.44 6.79
CA CYS A 118 12.10 8.12 5.59
C CYS A 118 11.56 9.55 5.38
N GLY A 119 11.84 10.42 6.34
CA GLY A 119 11.85 11.86 6.10
C GLY A 119 12.93 12.24 5.09
N LEU A 120 12.63 13.23 4.24
CA LEU A 120 13.60 14.00 3.47
C LEU A 120 14.53 14.77 4.44
N GLU A 121 15.46 14.11 5.11
CA GLU A 121 16.66 14.82 5.56
C GLU A 121 17.62 14.83 4.37
N GLU A 122 17.64 15.94 3.63
CA GLU A 122 18.73 16.27 2.73
C GLU A 122 20.03 16.13 3.53
N ILE A 123 20.86 15.15 3.15
CA ILE A 123 22.25 15.10 3.60
C ILE A 123 22.96 16.19 2.80
N ASP A 124 23.13 17.36 3.42
CA ASP A 124 24.09 18.39 3.00
C ASP A 124 25.54 17.91 3.24
#